data_AF-A0AA40P0C1-F1
#
_entry.id   AF-A0AA40P0C1-F1
#
_cell.length_a   1.000
_cell.length_b   1.000
_cell.length_c   1.000
_cell.angle_alpha   90.00
_cell.angle_beta   90.00
_cell.angle_gamma   90.00
#
_symmetry.space_group_name_H-M   'P 1'
#
loop_
_entity.id
_entity.type
_entity.pdbx_description
1 polymer ?
#
loop_
_entity_poly.entity_id
_entity_poly.type
_entity_poly.pdbx_seq_one_letter_code
_entity_poly.pdbx_strand_id
1 'polypeptide(L)'
;MISFDRLIKAELTNLVSKGSEPVQAIDTNGEWFPDFGSLITPVDALDIAGIVNKAGQDSNLNRQARRVLKRQMINKNGSPRSTLDQMLQQDDIAQALEQFPMRDADARILMQYVVGSATRAQANTAFLESLRDPSFMARWFINHHAKLGAVGAWVRDPAQKLINTLQATLAEWYTRLAGLDDENRRDALRFFNGTKWARTVDENLLATANRLLGEILPAAGVCNDVRQVEKYCPGLTIGIRTFYESLRRSTGDNPRKLMNSDFVDAVHAMYVPYVSMFRADKYMASIIAPLAKPCGTAVYSKISELVDALEAISVDDRTERP
;
A
#
# COMPACT_ATOMS: atom_id res chain seq x y z
N MET A 1 -4.83 -8.45 -11.17
CA MET A 1 -3.74 -7.47 -11.29
C MET A 1 -2.68 -7.82 -10.28
N ILE A 2 -1.39 -7.68 -10.62
CA ILE A 2 -0.31 -7.79 -9.63
C ILE A 2 -0.39 -6.63 -8.64
N SER A 3 0.20 -6.77 -7.46
CA SER A 3 0.28 -5.71 -6.47
C SER A 3 1.18 -4.54 -6.92
N PHE A 4 0.97 -3.35 -6.33
CA PHE A 4 1.63 -2.11 -6.77
C PHE A 4 3.15 -2.14 -6.57
N ASP A 5 3.65 -2.82 -5.52
CA ASP A 5 5.07 -3.02 -5.24
C ASP A 5 5.75 -3.89 -6.31
N ARG A 6 5.07 -4.95 -6.77
CA ARG A 6 5.54 -5.80 -7.87
C ARG A 6 5.53 -5.04 -9.18
N LEU A 7 4.49 -4.23 -9.41
CA LEU A 7 4.43 -3.33 -10.56
C LEU A 7 5.61 -2.36 -10.58
N ILE A 8 5.88 -1.68 -9.46
CA ILE A 8 7.03 -0.77 -9.32
C ILE A 8 8.33 -1.52 -9.60
N LYS A 9 8.54 -2.70 -8.99
CA LYS A 9 9.76 -3.49 -9.19
C LYS A 9 9.95 -3.87 -10.65
N ALA A 10 8.89 -4.30 -11.34
CA ALA A 10 8.94 -4.66 -12.75
C ALA A 10 9.24 -3.45 -13.64
N GLU A 11 8.60 -2.31 -13.40
CA GLU A 11 8.87 -1.05 -14.10
C GLU A 11 10.31 -0.58 -13.92
N LEU A 12 10.83 -0.60 -12.69
CA LEU A 12 12.23 -0.26 -12.41
C LEU A 12 13.20 -1.23 -13.06
N THR A 13 12.86 -2.51 -13.14
CA THR A 13 13.66 -3.50 -13.88
C THR A 13 13.66 -3.19 -15.38
N ASN A 14 12.53 -2.77 -15.95
CA ASN A 14 12.44 -2.30 -17.32
C ASN A 14 13.25 -1.02 -17.55
N LEU A 15 13.27 -0.09 -16.60
CA LEU A 15 14.08 1.13 -16.68
C LEU A 15 15.57 0.81 -16.74
N VAL A 16 16.05 -0.12 -15.90
CA VAL A 16 17.46 -0.53 -15.85
C VAL A 16 17.87 -1.29 -17.11
N SER A 17 17.05 -2.27 -17.53
CA SER A 17 17.32 -3.10 -18.70
C SER A 17 17.02 -2.40 -20.04
N LYS A 18 16.32 -1.26 -19.99
CA LYS A 18 15.71 -0.60 -21.15
C LYS A 18 14.83 -1.56 -21.95
N GLY A 19 14.10 -2.42 -21.24
CA GLY A 19 13.19 -3.40 -21.81
C GLY A 19 12.15 -2.75 -22.73
N SER A 20 11.90 -3.38 -23.88
CA SER A 20 10.92 -2.89 -24.86
C SER A 20 9.51 -3.43 -24.62
N GLU A 21 9.39 -4.50 -23.83
CA GLU A 21 8.12 -5.15 -23.54
C GLU A 21 7.37 -4.46 -22.39
N PRO A 22 6.06 -4.22 -22.52
CA PRO A 22 5.23 -3.70 -21.44
C PRO A 22 5.26 -4.63 -20.23
N VAL A 23 5.18 -4.06 -19.02
CA VAL A 23 5.03 -4.87 -17.80
C VAL A 23 3.71 -5.63 -17.85
N GLN A 24 3.77 -6.93 -17.57
CA GLN A 24 2.58 -7.77 -17.41
C GLN A 24 1.89 -7.48 -16.08
N ALA A 25 1.00 -6.48 -16.05
CA ALA A 25 0.30 -6.07 -14.84
C ALA A 25 -0.89 -6.98 -14.46
N ILE A 26 -1.30 -7.90 -15.34
CA ILE A 26 -2.37 -8.88 -15.11
C ILE A 26 -1.76 -10.23 -14.77
N ASP A 27 -2.06 -10.70 -13.57
CA ASP A 27 -1.75 -12.06 -13.12
C ASP A 27 -3.05 -12.81 -12.81
N THR A 28 -3.08 -14.09 -13.19
CA THR A 28 -4.19 -15.02 -12.98
C THR A 28 -3.96 -15.95 -11.80
N ASN A 29 -2.75 -15.95 -11.22
CA ASN A 29 -2.39 -16.80 -10.08
C ASN A 29 -2.97 -16.30 -8.74
N GLY A 30 -3.71 -15.20 -8.74
CA GLY A 30 -4.31 -14.66 -7.54
C GLY A 30 -3.31 -13.98 -6.60
N GLU A 31 -2.13 -13.60 -7.08
CA GLU A 31 -1.13 -12.87 -6.28
C GLU A 31 -1.45 -11.36 -6.23
N TRP A 32 -2.60 -11.02 -5.66
CA TRP A 32 -3.14 -9.65 -5.58
C TRP A 32 -2.59 -8.88 -4.36
N PHE A 33 -2.12 -9.59 -3.34
CA PHE A 33 -1.68 -8.98 -2.09
C PHE A 33 -0.23 -8.46 -2.21
N PRO A 34 0.04 -7.20 -1.82
CA PRO A 34 1.40 -6.64 -1.84
C PRO A 34 2.42 -7.49 -1.09
N ASP A 35 3.65 -7.53 -1.60
CA ASP A 35 4.77 -8.04 -0.83
C ASP A 35 5.15 -7.00 0.23
N PHE A 36 4.41 -7.01 1.34
CA PHE A 36 4.60 -6.05 2.41
C PHE A 36 5.92 -6.24 3.17
N GLY A 37 6.75 -7.25 2.85
CA GLY A 37 8.08 -7.43 3.45
C GLY A 37 8.10 -7.14 4.95
N SER A 38 8.88 -6.14 5.38
CA SER A 38 9.00 -5.65 6.76
C SER A 38 8.02 -4.54 7.18
N LEU A 39 7.16 -4.05 6.28
CA LEU A 39 6.23 -2.94 6.52
C LEU A 39 5.00 -3.35 7.34
N ILE A 40 4.56 -4.60 7.20
CA ILE A 40 3.55 -5.22 8.05
C ILE A 40 4.18 -6.49 8.60
N THR A 41 4.72 -6.41 9.82
CA THR A 41 4.95 -7.62 10.60
C THR A 41 3.73 -7.82 11.50
N PRO A 42 2.83 -8.77 11.20
CA PRO A 42 1.72 -9.11 12.11
C PRO A 42 2.28 -9.62 13.43
N VAL A 43 3.50 -10.16 13.40
CA VAL A 43 4.26 -10.54 14.58
C VAL A 43 4.47 -9.37 15.55
N ASP A 44 4.58 -8.14 15.05
CA ASP A 44 4.70 -6.95 15.91
C ASP A 44 3.33 -6.54 16.49
N ALA A 45 2.22 -6.93 15.84
CA ALA A 45 0.85 -6.76 16.32
C ALA A 45 0.37 -7.90 17.23
N LEU A 46 1.00 -9.09 17.15
CA LEU A 46 0.87 -10.13 18.16
C LEU A 46 1.48 -9.57 19.44
N ASP A 47 0.64 -9.18 20.40
CA ASP A 47 1.08 -8.82 21.74
C ASP A 47 1.53 -10.08 22.48
N ILE A 48 2.65 -10.68 22.04
CA ILE A 48 3.28 -11.85 22.67
C ILE A 48 3.57 -11.53 24.13
N ALA A 49 3.92 -10.27 24.45
CA ALA A 49 4.12 -9.82 25.81
C ALA A 49 2.82 -9.81 26.64
N GLY A 50 1.69 -9.44 26.05
CA GLY A 50 0.35 -9.50 26.64
C GLY A 50 -0.17 -10.92 26.83
N ILE A 51 0.07 -11.80 25.86
CA ILE A 51 -0.24 -13.24 25.95
C ILE A 51 0.58 -13.87 27.09
N VAL A 52 1.88 -13.58 27.15
CA VAL A 52 2.77 -14.02 28.23
C VAL A 52 2.37 -13.40 29.59
N ASN A 53 1.93 -12.15 29.59
CA ASN A 53 1.46 -11.49 30.82
C ASN A 53 0.13 -12.06 31.31
N LYS A 54 -0.79 -12.46 30.42
CA LYS A 54 -2.04 -13.16 30.78
C LYS A 54 -1.75 -14.53 31.37
N ALA A 55 -0.91 -15.34 30.71
CA ALA A 55 -0.47 -16.63 31.24
C ALA A 55 0.24 -16.48 32.62
N GLY A 56 0.97 -15.38 32.82
CA GLY A 56 1.59 -15.02 34.10
C GLY A 56 0.64 -14.45 35.16
N GLN A 57 -0.55 -13.98 34.77
CA GLN A 57 -1.59 -13.46 35.66
C GLN A 57 -2.50 -14.58 36.15
N ASP A 58 -2.85 -15.53 35.29
CA ASP A 58 -3.64 -16.73 35.66
C ASP A 58 -2.90 -17.62 36.66
N SER A 59 -1.57 -17.47 36.76
CA SER A 59 -0.70 -18.19 37.69
C SER A 59 -0.42 -17.45 39.02
N ASN A 60 -1.11 -16.34 39.32
CA ASN A 60 -1.00 -15.59 40.59
C ASN A 60 0.44 -15.21 41.01
N LEU A 61 1.32 -14.95 40.03
CA LEU A 61 2.74 -14.71 40.28
C LEU A 61 3.06 -13.28 40.74
N ASN A 62 3.88 -13.17 41.78
CA ASN A 62 4.49 -11.94 42.30
C ASN A 62 5.29 -11.17 41.22
N ARG A 63 5.34 -9.82 41.30
CA ARG A 63 6.11 -8.90 40.44
C ARG A 63 7.55 -9.34 40.14
N GLN A 64 8.26 -9.92 41.10
CA GLN A 64 9.63 -10.42 40.92
C GLN A 64 9.65 -11.72 40.10
N ALA A 65 8.71 -12.63 40.36
CA ALA A 65 8.51 -13.83 39.55
C ALA A 65 8.11 -13.49 38.11
N ARG A 66 7.26 -12.46 37.90
CA ARG A 66 6.93 -11.95 36.54
C ARG A 66 8.16 -11.44 35.77
N ARG A 67 9.09 -10.77 36.44
CA ARG A 67 10.34 -10.29 35.82
C ARG A 67 11.28 -11.45 35.46
N VAL A 68 11.33 -12.49 36.29
CA VAL A 68 12.12 -13.70 36.02
C VAL A 68 11.49 -14.49 34.87
N LEU A 69 10.17 -14.69 34.88
CA LEU A 69 9.40 -15.32 33.81
C LEU A 69 9.61 -14.61 32.47
N LYS A 70 9.51 -13.27 32.44
CA LYS A 70 9.76 -12.48 31.23
C LYS A 70 11.19 -12.64 30.69
N ARG A 71 12.21 -12.75 31.57
CA ARG A 71 13.60 -13.03 31.19
C ARG A 71 13.83 -14.49 30.73
N GLN A 72 13.01 -15.42 31.22
CA GLN A 72 13.04 -16.83 30.83
C GLN A 72 12.25 -17.10 29.54
N MET A 73 11.30 -16.26 29.20
CA MET A 73 10.42 -16.42 28.04
C MET A 73 10.87 -15.65 26.80
N ILE A 74 11.58 -14.52 26.96
CA ILE A 74 11.98 -13.65 25.86
C ILE A 74 13.51 -13.48 25.87
N ASN A 75 14.15 -13.74 24.72
CA ASN A 75 15.57 -13.48 24.51
C ASN A 75 15.89 -11.99 24.52
N LYS A 76 17.17 -11.62 24.66
CA LYS A 76 17.63 -10.22 24.61
C LYS A 76 17.24 -9.49 23.32
N ASN A 77 16.91 -10.24 22.26
CA ASN A 77 16.55 -9.72 20.93
C ASN A 77 15.03 -9.67 20.69
N GLY A 78 14.20 -9.89 21.72
CA GLY A 78 12.74 -9.84 21.62
C GLY A 78 12.06 -11.12 21.12
N SER A 79 12.82 -12.15 20.72
CA SER A 79 12.28 -13.44 20.28
C SER A 79 11.89 -14.35 21.46
N PRO A 80 10.79 -15.13 21.38
CA PRO A 80 10.43 -16.12 22.39
C PRO A 80 11.49 -17.25 22.51
N ARG A 81 11.67 -17.81 23.70
CA ARG A 81 12.48 -19.02 23.94
C ARG A 81 11.62 -20.29 23.78
N SER A 82 12.23 -21.38 23.33
CA SER A 82 11.58 -22.69 23.13
C SER A 82 10.86 -23.27 24.34
N THR A 83 11.16 -22.78 25.55
CA THR A 83 10.45 -23.12 26.79
C THR A 83 9.01 -22.58 26.86
N LEU A 84 8.58 -21.71 25.93
CA LEU A 84 7.20 -21.23 25.86
C LEU A 84 6.19 -22.35 25.53
N ASP A 85 6.65 -23.37 24.80
CA ASP A 85 5.85 -24.51 24.30
C ASP A 85 5.24 -25.35 25.44
N GLN A 86 5.86 -25.32 26.63
CA GLN A 86 5.39 -26.07 27.80
C GLN A 86 4.38 -25.30 28.66
N MET A 87 4.24 -23.98 28.48
CA MET A 87 3.44 -23.13 29.37
C MET A 87 2.18 -22.54 28.73
N LEU A 88 2.10 -22.50 27.40
CA LEU A 88 0.89 -22.07 26.70
C LEU A 88 0.04 -23.29 26.35
N GLN A 89 -1.23 -23.29 26.75
CA GLN A 89 -2.17 -24.29 26.26
C GLN A 89 -2.50 -24.00 24.79
N GLN A 90 -2.64 -25.04 23.97
CA GLN A 90 -2.97 -24.90 22.54
C GLN A 90 -4.25 -24.08 22.33
N ASP A 91 -5.19 -24.14 23.27
CA ASP A 91 -6.47 -23.42 23.23
C ASP A 91 -6.31 -21.90 23.37
N ASP A 92 -5.40 -21.42 24.23
CA ASP A 92 -5.14 -19.97 24.41
C ASP A 92 -4.55 -19.34 23.13
N ILE A 93 -3.69 -20.11 22.45
CA ILE A 93 -3.07 -19.68 21.20
C ILE A 93 -4.11 -19.73 20.07
N ALA A 94 -4.95 -20.77 20.00
CA ALA A 94 -6.03 -20.85 19.02
C ALA A 94 -7.00 -19.67 19.12
N GLN A 95 -7.38 -19.28 20.35
CA GLN A 95 -8.26 -18.13 20.60
C GLN A 95 -7.62 -16.78 20.22
N ALA A 96 -6.32 -16.63 20.43
CA ALA A 96 -5.58 -15.44 19.98
C ALA A 96 -5.52 -15.37 18.45
N LEU A 97 -5.42 -16.52 17.78
CA LEU A 97 -5.31 -16.60 16.32
C LEU A 97 -6.66 -16.44 15.60
N GLU A 98 -7.80 -16.69 16.25
CA GLU A 98 -9.13 -16.34 15.73
C GLU A 98 -9.31 -14.83 15.44
N GLN A 99 -8.45 -13.98 15.98
CA GLN A 99 -8.47 -12.54 15.71
C GLN A 99 -7.82 -12.18 14.36
N PHE A 100 -7.08 -13.10 13.76
CA PHE A 100 -6.33 -12.89 12.53
C PHE A 100 -6.93 -13.71 11.38
N PRO A 101 -6.99 -13.15 10.17
CA PRO A 101 -7.42 -13.89 8.99
C PRO A 101 -6.34 -14.88 8.53
N MET A 102 -6.28 -16.05 9.17
CA MET A 102 -5.36 -17.13 8.81
C MET A 102 -6.06 -18.46 8.56
N ARG A 103 -5.52 -19.21 7.58
CA ARG A 103 -5.83 -20.62 7.37
C ARG A 103 -5.21 -21.44 8.49
N ASP A 104 -5.82 -22.57 8.82
CA ASP A 104 -5.34 -23.45 9.91
C ASP A 104 -3.88 -23.88 9.74
N ALA A 105 -3.45 -24.15 8.51
CA ALA A 105 -2.07 -24.54 8.21
C ALA A 105 -1.07 -23.40 8.49
N ASP A 106 -1.42 -22.17 8.14
CA ASP A 106 -0.58 -20.99 8.33
C ASP A 106 -0.58 -20.52 9.79
N ALA A 107 -1.74 -20.62 10.45
CA ALA A 107 -1.89 -20.37 11.88
C ALA A 107 -0.94 -21.26 12.69
N ARG A 108 -0.79 -22.54 12.33
CA ARG A 108 0.17 -23.46 12.97
C ARG A 108 1.63 -23.01 12.82
N ILE A 109 2.01 -22.44 11.68
CA ILE A 109 3.38 -21.90 11.49
C ILE A 109 3.57 -20.67 12.38
N LEU A 110 2.54 -19.85 12.54
CA LEU A 110 2.56 -18.73 13.48
C LEU A 110 2.67 -19.21 14.94
N MET A 111 1.97 -20.29 15.31
CA MET A 111 2.10 -20.94 16.62
C MET A 111 3.54 -21.42 16.84
N GLN A 112 4.10 -22.14 15.85
CA GLN A 112 5.49 -22.59 15.85
C GLN A 112 6.47 -21.44 16.04
N TYR A 113 6.19 -20.27 15.46
CA TYR A 113 7.00 -19.08 15.69
C TYR A 113 6.90 -18.56 17.12
N VAL A 114 5.69 -18.48 17.68
CA VAL A 114 5.46 -18.06 19.08
C VAL A 114 6.18 -18.98 20.06
N VAL A 115 6.21 -20.29 19.79
CA VAL A 115 6.92 -21.26 20.63
C VAL A 115 8.41 -21.40 20.27
N GLY A 116 8.91 -20.62 19.32
CA GLY A 116 10.33 -20.53 18.95
C GLY A 116 10.85 -21.66 18.04
N SER A 117 9.97 -22.48 17.47
CA SER A 117 10.33 -23.56 16.54
C SER A 117 10.27 -23.15 15.06
N ALA A 118 9.70 -21.98 14.73
CA ALA A 118 9.76 -21.37 13.40
C ALA A 118 10.47 -20.01 13.43
N THR A 119 11.03 -19.61 12.29
CA THR A 119 11.70 -18.32 12.11
C THR A 119 10.70 -17.19 11.82
N ARG A 120 11.11 -15.93 12.04
CA ARG A 120 10.29 -14.75 11.72
C ARG A 120 9.90 -14.70 10.24
N ALA A 121 10.80 -15.11 9.35
CA ALA A 121 10.54 -15.17 7.92
C ALA A 121 9.41 -16.17 7.61
N GLN A 122 9.47 -17.37 8.17
CA GLN A 122 8.43 -18.40 8.00
C GLN A 122 7.06 -17.92 8.53
N ALA A 123 7.03 -17.26 9.69
CA ALA A 123 5.81 -16.71 10.27
C ALA A 123 5.18 -15.63 9.38
N ASN A 124 6.01 -14.71 8.88
CA ASN A 124 5.56 -13.66 7.95
C ASN A 124 5.04 -14.25 6.64
N THR A 125 5.75 -15.22 6.06
CA THR A 125 5.31 -15.91 4.84
C THR A 125 3.96 -16.57 5.06
N ALA A 126 3.80 -17.37 6.12
CA ALA A 126 2.55 -18.07 6.42
C ALA A 126 1.37 -17.09 6.57
N PHE A 127 1.58 -15.98 7.28
CA PHE A 127 0.55 -14.96 7.42
C PHE A 127 0.17 -14.31 6.08
N LEU A 128 1.16 -13.93 5.26
CA LEU A 128 0.93 -13.32 3.96
C LEU A 128 0.23 -14.29 3.00
N GLU A 129 0.56 -15.58 3.05
CA GLU A 129 -0.07 -16.63 2.23
C GLU A 129 -1.57 -16.78 2.53
N SER A 130 -1.97 -16.66 3.80
CA SER A 130 -3.40 -16.60 4.16
C SER A 130 -4.10 -15.36 3.60
N LEU A 131 -3.45 -14.20 3.62
CA LEU A 131 -4.01 -12.96 3.06
C LEU A 131 -4.06 -12.97 1.53
N ARG A 132 -3.15 -13.71 0.88
CA ARG A 132 -3.08 -13.84 -0.57
C ARG A 132 -4.21 -14.67 -1.16
N ASP A 133 -4.82 -15.59 -0.40
CA ASP A 133 -5.92 -16.43 -0.88
C ASP A 133 -7.26 -15.65 -0.88
N PRO A 134 -7.76 -15.19 -2.05
CA PRO A 134 -8.98 -14.40 -2.12
C PRO A 134 -10.22 -15.21 -1.72
N SER A 135 -10.23 -16.53 -1.94
CA SER A 135 -11.36 -17.41 -1.59
C SER A 135 -11.44 -17.62 -0.08
N PHE A 136 -10.29 -17.78 0.57
CA PHE A 136 -10.21 -17.78 2.03
C PHE A 136 -10.63 -16.43 2.60
N MET A 137 -10.05 -15.32 2.11
CA MET A 137 -10.34 -13.98 2.62
C MET A 137 -11.83 -13.63 2.48
N ALA A 138 -12.45 -13.94 1.34
CA ALA A 138 -13.88 -13.72 1.15
C ALA A 138 -14.72 -14.50 2.18
N ARG A 139 -14.43 -15.79 2.39
CA ARG A 139 -15.11 -16.62 3.40
C ARG A 139 -14.88 -16.11 4.82
N TRP A 140 -13.65 -15.73 5.13
CA TRP A 140 -13.31 -15.21 6.45
C TRP A 140 -14.07 -13.90 6.73
N PHE A 141 -14.17 -12.99 5.75
CA PHE A 141 -14.92 -11.74 5.90
C PHE A 141 -16.42 -11.93 6.04
N ILE A 142 -17.01 -12.92 5.36
CA ILE A 142 -18.43 -13.29 5.55
C ILE A 142 -18.68 -13.66 7.02
N ASN A 143 -17.77 -14.44 7.61
CA ASN A 143 -17.90 -14.93 8.99
C ASN A 143 -17.44 -13.92 10.04
N HIS A 144 -16.62 -12.93 9.67
CA HIS A 144 -15.99 -11.98 10.59
C HIS A 144 -16.18 -10.52 10.14
N HIS A 145 -17.37 -10.16 9.67
CA HIS A 145 -17.69 -8.83 9.14
C HIS A 145 -17.29 -7.69 10.10
N ALA A 146 -17.44 -7.86 11.41
CA ALA A 146 -17.05 -6.86 12.41
C ALA A 146 -15.53 -6.62 12.51
N LYS A 147 -14.70 -7.56 12.04
CA LYS A 147 -13.23 -7.51 12.13
C LYS A 147 -12.57 -6.93 10.86
N LEU A 148 -13.35 -6.58 9.83
CA LEU A 148 -12.87 -5.94 8.58
C LEU A 148 -12.06 -4.66 8.85
N GLY A 149 -12.46 -3.87 9.85
CA GLY A 149 -11.82 -2.61 10.18
C GLY A 149 -10.35 -2.77 10.60
N ALA A 150 -10.00 -3.84 11.31
CA ALA A 150 -8.65 -4.08 11.81
C ALA A 150 -7.67 -4.44 10.68
N VAL A 151 -8.10 -5.31 9.76
CA VAL A 151 -7.31 -5.65 8.56
C VAL A 151 -7.14 -4.43 7.66
N GLY A 152 -8.20 -3.63 7.51
CA GLY A 152 -8.14 -2.36 6.79
C GLY A 152 -7.16 -1.37 7.42
N ALA A 153 -7.05 -1.32 8.75
CA ALA A 153 -6.10 -0.47 9.45
C ALA A 153 -4.65 -0.89 9.18
N TRP A 154 -4.34 -2.19 9.18
CA TRP A 154 -2.98 -2.67 8.88
C TRP A 154 -2.47 -2.22 7.51
N VAL A 155 -3.35 -2.23 6.50
CA VAL A 155 -3.01 -1.80 5.14
C VAL A 155 -2.98 -0.28 5.02
N ARG A 156 -3.81 0.45 5.78
CA ARG A 156 -3.94 1.91 5.69
C ARG A 156 -2.92 2.67 6.54
N ASP A 157 -2.42 2.11 7.64
CA ASP A 157 -1.55 2.82 8.59
C ASP A 157 -0.27 3.39 7.98
N PRO A 158 0.47 2.67 7.10
CA PRO A 158 1.64 3.24 6.42
C PRO A 158 1.27 4.44 5.53
N ALA A 159 0.16 4.34 4.79
CA ALA A 159 -0.37 5.44 3.98
C ALA A 159 -0.81 6.62 4.86
N GLN A 160 -1.41 6.35 6.02
CA GLN A 160 -1.86 7.37 6.96
C GLN A 160 -0.71 8.23 7.49
N LYS A 161 0.44 7.64 7.79
CA LYS A 161 1.63 8.38 8.27
C LYS A 161 2.16 9.37 7.23
N LEU A 162 2.21 8.95 5.97
CA LEU A 162 2.63 9.82 4.86
C LEU A 162 1.63 10.98 4.68
N ILE A 163 0.33 10.68 4.66
CA ILE A 163 -0.72 11.69 4.48
C ILE A 163 -0.76 12.68 5.64
N ASN A 164 -0.62 12.22 6.89
CA ASN A 164 -0.56 13.09 8.05
C ASN A 164 0.61 14.08 7.97
N THR A 165 1.77 13.62 7.47
CA THR A 165 2.94 14.48 7.27
C THR A 165 2.66 15.56 6.23
N LEU A 166 2.07 15.17 5.10
CA LEU A 166 1.70 16.09 4.02
C LEU A 166 0.61 17.09 4.44
N GLN A 167 -0.41 16.63 5.18
CA GLN A 167 -1.47 17.48 5.71
C GLN A 167 -0.92 18.49 6.72
N ALA A 168 0.04 18.09 7.57
CA ALA A 168 0.69 19.01 8.50
C ALA A 168 1.50 20.09 7.75
N THR A 169 2.29 19.69 6.76
CA THR A 169 3.04 20.65 5.92
C THR A 169 2.11 21.59 5.15
N LEU A 170 1.01 21.09 4.61
CA LEU A 170 0.01 21.91 3.94
C LEU A 170 -0.70 22.87 4.89
N ALA A 171 -1.08 22.41 6.08
CA ALA A 171 -1.73 23.26 7.08
C ALA A 171 -0.81 24.40 7.53
N GLU A 172 0.48 24.10 7.74
CA GLU A 172 1.50 25.12 8.01
C GLU A 172 1.60 26.10 6.84
N TRP A 173 1.62 25.60 5.61
CA TRP A 173 1.71 26.43 4.43
C TRP A 173 0.46 27.32 4.22
N TYR A 174 -0.75 26.80 4.45
CA TYR A 174 -1.97 27.62 4.43
C TYR A 174 -1.95 28.70 5.51
N THR A 175 -1.44 28.37 6.70
CA THR A 175 -1.30 29.35 7.79
C THR A 175 -0.35 30.46 7.37
N ARG A 176 0.77 30.13 6.73
CA ARG A 176 1.71 31.11 6.16
C ARG A 176 1.06 31.95 5.06
N LEU A 177 0.33 31.33 4.13
CA LEU A 177 -0.39 32.04 3.07
C LEU A 177 -1.47 32.99 3.60
N ALA A 178 -2.19 32.59 4.64
CA ALA A 178 -3.23 33.41 5.26
C ALA A 178 -2.66 34.67 5.93
N GLY A 179 -1.37 34.65 6.30
CA GLY A 179 -0.65 35.81 6.83
C GLY A 179 -0.05 36.74 5.76
N LEU A 180 -0.14 36.40 4.47
CA LEU A 180 0.33 37.23 3.37
C LEU A 180 -0.79 38.16 2.88
N ASP A 181 -0.40 39.34 2.38
CA ASP A 181 -1.33 40.19 1.61
C ASP A 181 -1.73 39.54 0.27
N ASP A 182 -2.74 40.10 -0.40
CA ASP A 182 -3.32 39.53 -1.62
C ASP A 182 -2.35 39.47 -2.81
N GLU A 183 -1.33 40.32 -2.87
CA GLU A 183 -0.33 40.31 -3.94
C GLU A 183 0.69 39.20 -3.71
N ASN A 184 1.26 39.15 -2.51
CA ASN A 184 2.21 38.12 -2.08
C ASN A 184 1.57 36.73 -2.05
N ARG A 185 0.29 36.64 -1.67
CA ARG A 185 -0.49 35.39 -1.73
C ARG A 185 -0.65 34.91 -3.18
N ARG A 186 -1.03 35.79 -4.11
CA ARG A 186 -1.13 35.43 -5.53
C ARG A 186 0.21 35.01 -6.12
N ASP A 187 1.30 35.68 -5.77
CA ASP A 187 2.64 35.30 -6.22
C ASP A 187 3.11 33.97 -5.63
N ALA A 188 2.79 33.68 -4.36
CA ALA A 188 3.05 32.37 -3.78
C ALA A 188 2.24 31.25 -4.45
N LEU A 189 0.98 31.52 -4.81
CA LEU A 189 0.12 30.56 -5.54
C LEU A 189 0.57 30.35 -7.00
N ARG A 190 1.18 31.35 -7.64
CA ARG A 190 1.76 31.22 -8.99
C ARG A 190 2.81 30.12 -9.07
N PHE A 191 3.48 29.77 -7.97
CA PHE A 191 4.42 28.65 -7.94
C PHE A 191 3.78 27.32 -8.38
N PHE A 192 2.51 27.10 -8.01
CA PHE A 192 1.75 25.89 -8.32
C PHE A 192 1.17 25.89 -9.74
N ASN A 193 1.47 26.92 -10.53
CA ASN A 193 0.98 27.06 -11.88
C ASN A 193 2.15 27.17 -12.89
N GLY A 194 1.97 26.56 -14.06
CA GLY A 194 2.93 26.67 -15.17
C GLY A 194 4.18 25.80 -15.06
N THR A 195 5.24 26.24 -15.73
CA THR A 195 6.44 25.42 -16.00
C THR A 195 7.29 25.12 -14.76
N LYS A 196 7.29 26.01 -13.75
CA LYS A 196 8.01 25.78 -12.49
C LYS A 196 7.42 24.59 -11.73
N TRP A 197 6.09 24.52 -11.61
CA TRP A 197 5.41 23.39 -10.99
C TRP A 197 5.69 22.09 -11.73
N ALA A 198 5.54 22.10 -13.07
CA ALA A 198 5.83 20.93 -13.90
C ALA A 198 7.25 20.40 -13.67
N ARG A 199 8.25 21.29 -13.64
CA ARG A 199 9.64 20.93 -13.34
C ARG A 199 9.79 20.33 -11.94
N THR A 200 9.14 20.90 -10.93
CA THR A 200 9.18 20.34 -9.57
C THR A 200 8.56 18.94 -9.52
N VAL A 201 7.47 18.69 -10.24
CA VAL A 201 6.88 17.34 -10.35
C VAL A 201 7.86 16.38 -11.02
N ASP A 202 8.53 16.80 -12.09
CA ASP A 202 9.53 15.98 -12.80
C ASP A 202 10.75 15.66 -11.92
N GLU A 203 11.26 16.65 -11.17
CA GLU A 203 12.35 16.47 -10.21
C GLU A 203 11.96 15.48 -9.11
N ASN A 204 10.73 15.55 -8.59
CA ASN A 204 10.25 14.62 -7.56
C ASN A 204 9.97 13.22 -8.11
N LEU A 205 9.48 13.10 -9.35
CA LEU A 205 9.35 11.82 -10.05
C LEU A 205 10.72 11.15 -10.17
N LEU A 206 11.74 11.89 -10.64
CA LEU A 206 13.10 11.39 -10.79
C LEU A 206 13.72 11.01 -9.45
N ALA A 207 13.59 11.87 -8.42
CA ALA A 207 14.09 11.60 -7.07
C ALA A 207 13.43 10.35 -6.46
N THR A 208 12.12 10.19 -6.65
CA THR A 208 11.38 9.01 -6.15
C THR A 208 11.83 7.75 -6.85
N ALA A 209 11.95 7.77 -8.19
CA ALA A 209 12.45 6.64 -8.96
C ALA A 209 13.86 6.23 -8.52
N ASN A 210 14.76 7.19 -8.33
CA ASN A 210 16.13 6.92 -7.88
C ASN A 210 16.21 6.38 -6.45
N ARG A 211 15.39 6.88 -5.54
CA ARG A 211 15.29 6.31 -4.20
C ARG A 211 14.84 4.85 -4.26
N LEU A 212 13.78 4.57 -5.02
CA LEU A 212 13.27 3.20 -5.18
C LEU A 212 14.26 2.29 -5.90
N LEU A 213 15.04 2.79 -6.87
CA LEU A 213 16.14 2.04 -7.49
C LEU A 213 17.18 1.64 -6.43
N GLY A 214 17.63 2.57 -5.60
CA GLY A 214 18.60 2.27 -4.53
C GLY A 214 18.09 1.26 -3.50
N GLU A 215 16.79 1.29 -3.19
CA GLU A 215 16.16 0.39 -2.21
C GLU A 215 15.86 -1.00 -2.79
N ILE A 216 15.31 -1.08 -4.01
CA ILE A 216 14.78 -2.32 -4.60
C ILE A 216 15.83 -3.01 -5.48
N LEU A 217 16.68 -2.23 -6.16
CA LEU A 217 17.71 -2.70 -7.10
C LEU A 217 19.07 -2.04 -6.77
N PRO A 218 19.72 -2.35 -5.63
CA PRO A 218 20.89 -1.60 -5.14
C PRO A 218 22.11 -1.57 -6.07
N ALA A 219 22.18 -2.50 -7.03
CA ALA A 219 23.23 -2.54 -8.05
C ALA A 219 22.93 -1.67 -9.29
N ALA A 220 21.73 -1.08 -9.38
CA ALA A 220 21.34 -0.21 -10.47
C ALA A 220 22.01 1.17 -10.38
N GLY A 221 22.37 1.73 -11.53
CA GLY A 221 22.80 3.13 -11.62
C GLY A 221 21.64 4.11 -11.41
N VAL A 222 21.98 5.38 -11.17
CA VAL A 222 21.01 6.47 -11.04
C VAL A 222 20.45 6.84 -12.42
N CYS A 223 19.15 7.07 -12.51
CA CYS A 223 18.51 7.65 -13.68
C CYS A 223 18.52 9.18 -13.59
N ASN A 224 19.01 9.86 -14.63
CA ASN A 224 19.08 11.33 -14.67
C ASN A 224 18.13 11.94 -15.72
N ASP A 225 17.31 11.13 -16.38
CA ASP A 225 16.42 11.54 -17.45
C ASP A 225 14.99 11.15 -17.14
N VAL A 226 14.16 12.16 -16.82
CA VAL A 226 12.75 11.96 -16.49
C VAL A 226 12.00 11.24 -17.62
N ARG A 227 12.37 11.46 -18.89
CA ARG A 227 11.71 10.82 -20.04
C ARG A 227 11.93 9.30 -20.06
N GLN A 228 13.06 8.83 -19.52
CA GLN A 228 13.28 7.39 -19.36
C GLN A 228 12.38 6.83 -18.27
N VAL A 229 12.20 7.54 -17.16
CA VAL A 229 11.23 7.14 -16.12
C VAL A 229 9.81 7.11 -16.68
N GLU A 230 9.40 8.12 -17.44
CA GLU A 230 8.07 8.15 -18.07
C GLU A 230 7.85 6.98 -19.03
N LYS A 231 8.88 6.65 -19.81
CA LYS A 231 8.81 5.58 -20.81
C LYS A 231 8.78 4.20 -20.17
N TYR A 232 9.66 3.92 -19.21
CA TYR A 232 9.85 2.57 -18.67
C TYR A 232 9.12 2.33 -17.34
N CYS A 233 8.69 3.39 -16.66
CA CYS A 233 7.88 3.34 -15.44
C CYS A 233 6.58 4.15 -15.58
N PRO A 234 5.70 3.80 -16.54
CA PRO A 234 4.53 4.60 -16.83
C PRO A 234 3.54 4.61 -15.66
N GLY A 235 3.38 3.51 -14.92
CA GLY A 235 2.51 3.43 -13.75
C GLY A 235 3.00 4.29 -12.61
N LEU A 236 4.28 4.21 -12.24
CA LEU A 236 4.89 5.11 -11.25
C LEU A 236 4.69 6.59 -11.63
N THR A 237 4.90 6.90 -12.91
CA THR A 237 4.69 8.24 -13.47
C THR A 237 3.25 8.72 -13.27
N ILE A 238 2.25 7.92 -13.66
CA ILE A 238 0.84 8.29 -13.47
C ILE A 238 0.51 8.47 -11.99
N GLY A 239 0.94 7.56 -11.12
CA GLY A 239 0.64 7.63 -9.70
C GLY A 239 1.19 8.90 -9.05
N ILE A 240 2.46 9.22 -9.31
CA ILE A 240 3.10 10.43 -8.78
C ILE A 240 2.44 11.70 -9.35
N ARG A 241 2.26 11.79 -10.67
CA ARG A 241 1.63 12.97 -11.29
C ARG A 241 0.18 13.17 -10.80
N THR A 242 -0.56 12.08 -10.60
CA THR A 242 -1.92 12.12 -10.03
C THR A 242 -1.93 12.69 -8.62
N PHE A 243 -1.01 12.22 -7.76
CA PHE A 243 -0.86 12.73 -6.41
C PHE A 243 -0.52 14.24 -6.40
N TYR A 244 0.48 14.66 -7.19
CA TYR A 244 0.87 16.06 -7.27
C TYR A 244 -0.23 16.95 -7.87
N GLU A 245 -1.02 16.46 -8.83
CA GLU A 245 -2.15 17.23 -9.35
C GLU A 245 -3.28 17.37 -8.32
N SER A 246 -3.54 16.33 -7.51
CA SER A 246 -4.46 16.45 -6.37
C SER A 246 -3.97 17.45 -5.32
N LEU A 247 -2.66 17.44 -5.05
CA LEU A 247 -2.00 18.41 -4.17
C LEU A 247 -2.13 19.84 -4.72
N ARG A 248 -1.90 20.04 -6.03
CA ARG A 248 -2.04 21.33 -6.71
C ARG A 248 -3.45 21.89 -6.63
N ARG A 249 -4.46 21.03 -6.79
CA ARG A 249 -5.88 21.43 -6.65
C ARG A 249 -6.27 21.73 -5.21
N SER A 250 -5.54 21.15 -4.26
CA SER A 250 -5.69 21.52 -2.88
C SER A 250 -5.18 22.93 -2.66
N THR A 251 -4.06 23.34 -3.28
CA THR A 251 -3.44 24.66 -3.05
C THR A 251 -3.95 25.80 -3.96
N GLY A 252 -4.89 25.56 -4.88
CA GLY A 252 -5.38 26.56 -5.84
C GLY A 252 -6.45 27.53 -5.30
N ASP A 253 -7.06 28.31 -6.20
CA ASP A 253 -8.05 29.36 -5.85
C ASP A 253 -9.31 28.84 -5.14
N ASN A 254 -9.67 27.57 -5.37
CA ASN A 254 -10.75 26.88 -4.67
C ASN A 254 -10.20 25.60 -4.00
N PRO A 255 -9.53 25.76 -2.84
CA PRO A 255 -8.76 24.71 -2.23
C PRO A 255 -9.68 23.60 -1.71
N ARG A 256 -9.53 22.38 -2.23
CA ARG A 256 -10.10 21.19 -1.60
C ARG A 256 -9.14 20.69 -0.51
N LYS A 257 -9.66 20.26 0.63
CA LYS A 257 -8.84 19.56 1.63
C LYS A 257 -8.39 18.19 1.08
N LEU A 258 -7.09 17.91 1.12
CA LEU A 258 -6.57 16.58 0.82
C LEU A 258 -7.16 15.54 1.78
N MET A 259 -7.67 14.46 1.20
CA MET A 259 -8.20 13.32 1.93
C MET A 259 -7.23 12.13 1.86
N ASN A 260 -7.35 11.23 2.84
CA ASN A 260 -6.53 10.00 2.84
C ASN A 260 -6.81 9.13 1.61
N SER A 261 -8.04 9.15 1.11
CA SER A 261 -8.44 8.47 -0.12
C SER A 261 -7.65 8.94 -1.33
N ASP A 262 -7.28 10.23 -1.41
CA ASP A 262 -6.63 10.79 -2.60
C ASP A 262 -5.25 10.14 -2.87
N PHE A 263 -4.52 9.75 -1.81
CA PHE A 263 -3.27 9.00 -1.95
C PHE A 263 -3.51 7.56 -2.44
N VAL A 264 -4.52 6.89 -1.87
CA VAL A 264 -4.89 5.53 -2.28
C VAL A 264 -5.32 5.52 -3.74
N ASP A 265 -6.10 6.51 -4.16
CA ASP A 265 -6.54 6.67 -5.54
C ASP A 265 -5.36 6.96 -6.48
N ALA A 266 -4.35 7.71 -6.03
CA ALA A 266 -3.12 7.93 -6.79
C ALA A 266 -2.30 6.64 -6.94
N VAL A 267 -2.21 5.81 -5.90
CA VAL A 267 -1.57 4.47 -6.00
C VAL A 267 -2.36 3.57 -6.95
N HIS A 268 -3.70 3.59 -6.88
CA HIS A 268 -4.55 2.86 -7.82
C HIS A 268 -4.40 3.36 -9.27
N ALA A 269 -4.14 4.66 -9.47
CA ALA A 269 -3.92 5.22 -10.81
C ALA A 269 -2.65 4.68 -11.49
N MET A 270 -1.74 4.02 -10.76
CA MET A 270 -0.57 3.36 -11.36
C MET A 270 -0.94 2.26 -12.37
N TYR A 271 -2.15 1.70 -12.28
CA TYR A 271 -2.63 0.69 -13.22
C TYR A 271 -3.18 1.25 -14.53
N VAL A 272 -3.38 2.57 -14.62
CA VAL A 272 -3.94 3.24 -15.81
C VAL A 272 -3.23 2.81 -17.10
N PRO A 273 -1.89 2.80 -17.19
CA PRO A 273 -1.20 2.44 -18.44
C PRO A 273 -1.41 0.99 -18.91
N TYR A 274 -2.01 0.15 -18.07
CA TYR A 274 -2.13 -1.29 -18.29
C TYR A 274 -3.57 -1.75 -18.51
N VAL A 275 -4.51 -0.81 -18.60
CA VAL A 275 -5.93 -1.10 -18.82
C VAL A 275 -6.49 -0.22 -19.93
N SER A 276 -7.46 -0.73 -20.68
CA SER A 276 -8.18 0.05 -21.70
C SER A 276 -9.22 0.97 -21.07
N MET A 277 -9.80 0.56 -19.94
CA MET A 277 -10.81 1.30 -19.20
C MET A 277 -10.43 1.39 -17.73
N PHE A 278 -10.48 2.59 -17.18
CA PHE A 278 -10.20 2.85 -15.77
C PHE A 278 -11.36 3.62 -15.14
N ARG A 279 -11.81 3.19 -13.96
CA ARG A 279 -12.86 3.87 -13.22
C ARG A 279 -12.27 4.56 -12.00
N ALA A 280 -12.65 5.83 -11.83
CA ALA A 280 -12.37 6.60 -10.63
C ALA A 280 -13.63 7.35 -10.19
N ASP A 281 -13.62 7.93 -9.00
CA ASP A 281 -14.67 8.89 -8.65
C ASP A 281 -14.60 10.15 -9.53
N LYS A 282 -15.63 10.99 -9.49
CA LYS A 282 -15.71 12.20 -10.33
C LYS A 282 -14.52 13.15 -10.15
N TYR A 283 -14.00 13.27 -8.93
CA TYR A 283 -12.89 14.17 -8.66
C TYR A 283 -11.59 13.61 -9.25
N MET A 284 -11.25 12.37 -8.92
CA MET A 284 -10.04 11.71 -9.39
C MET A 284 -10.06 11.45 -10.89
N ALA A 285 -11.22 11.14 -11.48
CA ALA A 285 -11.37 11.01 -12.93
C ALA A 285 -10.95 12.29 -13.67
N SER A 286 -11.31 13.47 -13.14
CA SER A 286 -10.91 14.75 -13.73
C SER A 286 -9.42 15.08 -13.59
N ILE A 287 -8.68 14.37 -12.73
CA ILE A 287 -7.22 14.45 -12.58
C ILE A 287 -6.54 13.43 -13.48
N ILE A 288 -7.05 12.20 -13.48
CA ILE A 288 -6.42 11.05 -14.14
C ILE A 288 -6.65 11.08 -15.64
N ALA A 289 -7.82 11.51 -16.13
CA ALA A 289 -8.15 11.46 -17.57
C ALA A 289 -7.14 12.21 -18.46
N PRO A 290 -6.68 13.44 -18.13
CA PRO A 290 -5.63 14.11 -18.90
C PRO A 290 -4.30 13.35 -18.90
N LEU A 291 -3.94 12.73 -17.77
CA LEU A 291 -2.70 11.96 -17.60
C LEU A 291 -2.77 10.61 -18.32
N ALA A 292 -3.96 10.02 -18.44
CA ALA A 292 -4.22 8.73 -19.09
C ALA A 292 -4.21 8.81 -20.62
N LYS A 293 -4.41 10.02 -21.19
CA LYS A 293 -4.52 10.22 -22.64
C LYS A 293 -3.34 9.63 -23.45
N PRO A 294 -2.07 9.82 -23.06
CA PRO A 294 -0.93 9.22 -23.76
C PRO A 294 -0.91 7.68 -23.70
N CYS A 295 -1.58 7.07 -22.72
CA CYS A 295 -1.67 5.62 -22.55
C CYS A 295 -2.79 5.00 -23.41
N GLY A 296 -3.68 5.81 -24.00
CA GLY A 296 -4.86 5.32 -24.70
C GLY A 296 -5.97 4.77 -23.79
N THR A 297 -5.88 5.02 -22.47
CA THR A 297 -6.86 4.53 -21.49
C THR A 297 -8.04 5.49 -21.37
N ALA A 298 -9.25 4.95 -21.49
CA ALA A 298 -10.49 5.68 -21.24
C ALA A 298 -10.79 5.72 -19.74
N VAL A 299 -11.00 6.92 -19.19
CA VAL A 299 -11.27 7.11 -17.76
C VAL A 299 -12.73 7.51 -17.55
N TYR A 300 -13.45 6.73 -16.74
CA TYR A 300 -14.88 6.91 -16.48
C TYR A 300 -15.13 7.35 -15.04
N SER A 301 -16.07 8.30 -14.87
CA SER A 301 -16.42 8.88 -13.57
C SER A 301 -17.62 8.19 -12.90
N LYS A 302 -18.48 7.55 -13.70
CA LYS A 302 -19.66 6.82 -13.25
C LYS A 302 -19.58 5.37 -13.66
N ILE A 303 -20.19 4.52 -12.84
CA ILE A 303 -20.31 3.09 -13.12
C ILE A 303 -21.19 2.86 -14.36
N SER A 304 -22.27 3.64 -14.53
CA SER A 304 -23.13 3.52 -15.70
C SER A 304 -22.36 3.75 -17.01
N GLU A 305 -21.54 4.81 -17.06
CA GLU A 305 -20.72 5.14 -18.24
C GLU A 305 -19.72 4.02 -18.57
N LEU A 306 -19.17 3.35 -17.54
CA LEU A 306 -18.31 2.19 -17.72
C LEU A 306 -19.07 0.97 -18.25
N VAL A 307 -20.26 0.70 -17.70
CA VAL A 307 -21.11 -0.43 -18.14
C VAL A 307 -21.51 -0.24 -19.60
N ASP A 308 -21.98 0.96 -19.98
CA ASP A 308 -22.35 1.27 -21.36
C ASP A 308 -21.17 1.04 -22.33
N ALA A 309 -19.96 1.44 -21.92
CA ALA A 309 -18.75 1.23 -22.73
C ALA A 309 -18.35 -0.25 -22.85
N LEU A 310 -18.50 -1.04 -21.78
CA LEU A 310 -18.23 -2.48 -21.80
C LEU A 310 -19.25 -3.23 -22.67
N GLU A 311 -20.52 -2.85 -22.60
CA GLU A 311 -21.58 -3.43 -23.43
C GLU A 311 -21.35 -3.13 -24.91
N ALA A 312 -20.94 -1.91 -25.26
CA ALA A 312 -20.62 -1.55 -26.65
C ALA A 312 -19.52 -2.45 -27.25
N ILE A 313 -18.47 -2.76 -26.49
CA ILE A 313 -17.41 -3.69 -26.93
C ILE A 313 -17.93 -5.11 -27.08
N SER A 314 -18.78 -5.57 -26.15
CA SER A 314 -19.34 -6.93 -26.20
C SER A 314 -20.30 -7.13 -27.38
N VAL A 315 -20.88 -6.07 -27.95
CA VAL A 315 -21.78 -6.14 -29.11
C VAL A 315 -20.98 -6.22 -30.41
N ASP A 316 -19.93 -5.41 -30.56
CA ASP A 316 -19.06 -5.42 -31.74
C ASP A 316 -18.40 -6.79 -31.97
N ASP A 317 -17.98 -7.45 -30.89
CA ASP A 317 -17.34 -8.78 -30.92
C ASP A 317 -18.29 -9.92 -31.34
N ARG A 318 -19.61 -9.68 -31.33
CA ARG A 318 -20.64 -10.64 -31.78
C ARG A 318 -21.05 -10.44 -33.24
N THR A 319 -20.77 -9.28 -33.83
CA THR A 319 -21.09 -8.98 -35.23
C THR A 319 -19.99 -9.37 -36.21
N GLU A 320 -18.79 -9.72 -35.73
CA GLU A 320 -17.65 -10.14 -36.57
C GLU A 320 -17.37 -11.66 -36.59
N ARG A 321 -18.26 -12.50 -36.04
CA ARG A 321 -18.15 -13.96 -36.22
C ARG A 321 -19.09 -14.45 -37.33
N PRO A 322 -18.58 -14.84 -38.52
CA PRO A 322 -19.38 -15.47 -39.56
C PRO A 322 -19.91 -16.85 -39.15
#